data_AF-A0A0Q9RNG1-F1
#
_entry.id   AF-A0A0Q9RNG1-F1
#
_cell.length_a   1.000
_cell.length_b   1.000
_cell.length_c   1.000
_cell.angle_alpha   90.00
_cell.angle_beta   90.00
_cell.angle_gamma   90.00
#
_symmetry.space_group_name_H-M   'P 1'
#
loop_
_entity.id
_entity.type
_entity.pdbx_description
1 polymer ?
#
loop_
_entity_poly.entity_id
_entity_poly.type
_entity_poly.pdbx_seq_one_letter_code
_entity_poly.pdbx_strand_id
1 'polypeptide(L)'
;MLPYRFPLSEPTPVVRIPIKGPPPFNMVAVVHTRLPGLVTPADGNIRRLQIRGIPTALRVRGFDPGADPALHEARSSSAPSVRMLQASDDGDFLVACDATGQHQPMPGSGLTTCFDDDGRWLLDADTANMADGVIWACAVEVTSWVMFHEPAAVAGAPQPAPSTAEEGSSLATQARLLVDHYRDYLTRPGADVVQAGRELSQLSGQLAAAHLPRDAVTPQQMATDALAAFQPPEGGATEHVIALAEARHNLLVRLFESGMDAQAAPLAEPALSGYRTYAEREGADLFRVQRDFAEFVKPLLAIGLADAALVAQRGALSVLQRMVPSAGGELEHEISLAEARHNLVARLLDVQLVAEARPTAAATIRAYQDYAARPGADVERAVRNLRELASVVLTPAQLTDLAAQANEAADSLQLRG
;
A
#
# COMPACT_ATOMS: atom_id res chain seq x y z
N MET A 1 -2.65 2.79 -15.21
CA MET A 1 -1.56 1.86 -14.85
C MET A 1 -1.90 1.29 -13.48
N LEU A 2 -2.16 -0.01 -13.34
CA LEU A 2 -2.58 -0.62 -12.06
C LEU A 2 -1.46 -0.45 -11.01
N PRO A 3 -1.75 -0.09 -9.74
CA PRO A 3 -0.76 -0.16 -8.67
C PRO A 3 -0.53 -1.66 -8.38
N TYR A 4 0.58 -2.19 -8.87
CA TYR A 4 0.87 -3.61 -8.77
C TYR A 4 1.24 -3.98 -7.33
N ARG A 5 0.59 -5.03 -6.80
CA ARG A 5 0.86 -5.61 -5.49
C ARG A 5 2.06 -6.54 -5.61
N PHE A 6 3.18 -6.21 -4.98
CA PHE A 6 4.16 -7.24 -4.63
C PHE A 6 3.47 -8.24 -3.69
N PRO A 7 3.46 -9.55 -3.97
CA PRO A 7 3.09 -10.54 -2.96
C PRO A 7 4.23 -10.62 -1.94
N LEU A 8 4.30 -9.67 -1.01
CA LEU A 8 5.31 -9.62 0.06
C LEU A 8 4.93 -10.45 1.29
N SER A 9 3.77 -11.12 1.29
CA SER A 9 3.16 -11.60 2.53
C SER A 9 3.26 -13.10 2.79
N GLU A 10 4.12 -13.85 2.09
CA GLU A 10 4.38 -15.24 2.49
C GLU A 10 5.66 -15.27 3.34
N PRO A 11 5.57 -15.60 4.64
CA PRO A 11 6.76 -15.81 5.45
C PRO A 11 7.56 -16.93 4.80
N THR A 12 8.79 -16.63 4.38
CA THR A 12 9.67 -17.64 3.82
C THR A 12 10.16 -18.55 4.94
N PRO A 13 9.71 -19.82 5.01
CA PRO A 13 10.03 -20.69 6.13
C PRO A 13 11.53 -21.01 6.14
N VAL A 14 12.14 -20.97 7.33
CA VAL A 14 13.50 -21.50 7.54
C VAL A 14 13.39 -22.99 7.84
N VAL A 15 13.82 -23.83 6.91
CA VAL A 15 13.84 -25.28 7.08
C VAL A 15 15.15 -25.67 7.76
N ARG A 16 15.09 -26.19 8.98
CA ARG A 16 16.26 -26.64 9.75
C ARG A 16 16.39 -28.16 9.71
N ILE A 17 17.59 -28.66 9.41
CA ILE A 17 17.91 -30.07 9.23
C ILE A 17 19.12 -30.39 10.10
N PRO A 18 18.96 -31.19 11.18
CA PRO A 18 20.09 -31.68 11.95
C PRO A 18 21.01 -32.54 11.09
N ILE A 19 22.31 -32.33 11.22
CA ILE A 19 23.32 -33.09 10.49
C ILE A 19 24.35 -33.69 11.44
N LYS A 20 24.93 -34.82 11.04
CA LYS A 20 26.15 -35.35 11.64
C LYS A 20 27.33 -34.91 10.77
N GLY A 21 27.72 -33.64 10.91
CA GLY A 21 28.78 -33.00 10.14
C GLY A 21 30.15 -33.01 10.85
N PRO A 22 31.21 -32.52 10.19
CA PRO A 22 32.46 -32.22 10.86
C PRO A 22 32.23 -31.12 11.92
N PRO A 23 32.79 -31.24 13.14
CA PRO A 23 32.74 -30.16 14.11
C PRO A 23 33.22 -28.83 13.51
N PRO A 24 32.59 -27.68 13.85
CA PRO A 24 31.55 -27.52 14.86
C PRO A 24 30.12 -27.72 14.33
N PHE A 25 29.92 -28.00 13.04
CA PHE A 25 28.61 -27.96 12.41
C PHE A 25 27.70 -29.13 12.82
N ASN A 26 26.49 -28.80 13.27
CA ASN A 26 25.47 -29.77 13.63
C ASN A 26 24.09 -29.48 12.99
N MET A 27 23.95 -28.36 12.26
CA MET A 27 22.71 -27.97 11.58
C MET A 27 22.98 -27.48 10.16
N VAL A 28 22.05 -27.75 9.26
CA VAL A 28 21.89 -27.09 7.97
C VAL A 28 20.52 -26.42 7.93
N ALA A 29 20.45 -25.18 7.49
CA ALA A 29 19.20 -24.46 7.24
C ALA A 29 19.08 -24.13 5.76
N VAL A 30 17.87 -24.23 5.21
CA VAL A 30 17.50 -23.62 3.94
C VAL A 30 16.78 -22.31 4.26
N VAL A 31 17.27 -21.22 3.68
CA VAL A 31 16.85 -19.85 3.95
C VAL A 31 16.50 -19.20 2.63
N HIS A 32 15.33 -18.58 2.55
CA HIS A 32 14.98 -17.70 1.45
C HIS A 32 15.02 -16.26 1.96
N THR A 33 15.61 -15.36 1.19
CA THR A 33 15.70 -13.94 1.54
C THR A 33 15.48 -13.14 0.28
N ARG A 34 14.65 -12.10 0.37
CA ARG A 34 14.43 -11.19 -0.77
C ARG A 34 15.33 -9.98 -0.59
N LEU A 35 16.02 -9.61 -1.67
CA LEU A 35 16.78 -8.37 -1.68
C LEU A 35 15.82 -7.19 -1.75
N PRO A 36 16.13 -6.05 -1.11
CA PRO A 36 15.35 -4.83 -1.27
C PRO A 36 15.27 -4.47 -2.76
N GLY A 37 14.11 -3.94 -3.17
CA GLY A 37 13.86 -3.59 -4.56
C GLY A 37 14.95 -2.66 -5.10
N LEU A 38 15.55 -3.03 -6.23
CA LEU A 38 16.60 -2.27 -6.89
C LEU A 38 15.92 -1.30 -7.87
N VAL A 39 15.94 -0.01 -7.55
CA VAL A 39 15.54 1.05 -8.49
C VAL A 39 16.81 1.73 -8.97
N THR A 40 17.05 1.74 -10.28
CA THR A 40 18.21 2.42 -10.87
C THR A 40 17.77 3.54 -11.81
N PRO A 41 18.51 4.66 -11.85
CA PRO A 41 18.28 5.71 -12.84
C PRO A 41 18.44 5.15 -14.26
N ALA A 42 17.59 5.62 -15.16
CA ALA A 42 17.54 5.12 -16.53
C ALA A 42 18.49 5.89 -17.47
N ASP A 43 19.77 5.92 -17.12
CA ASP A 43 20.80 6.69 -17.82
C ASP A 43 21.72 5.84 -18.72
N GLY A 44 21.39 4.56 -18.90
CA GLY A 44 22.17 3.61 -19.68
C GLY A 44 23.51 3.19 -19.04
N ASN A 45 23.81 3.64 -17.82
CA ASN A 45 25.05 3.28 -17.13
C ASN A 45 24.85 2.07 -16.21
N ILE A 46 25.82 1.15 -16.20
CA ILE A 46 25.84 0.05 -15.24
C ILE A 46 26.16 0.60 -13.85
N ARG A 47 25.22 0.44 -12.92
CA ARG A 47 25.39 0.77 -11.50
C ARG A 47 25.65 -0.51 -10.72
N ARG A 48 26.75 -0.53 -9.97
CA ARG A 48 27.09 -1.60 -9.06
C ARG A 48 26.77 -1.15 -7.64
N LEU A 49 25.92 -1.90 -6.95
CA LEU A 49 25.56 -1.66 -5.55
C LEU A 49 25.95 -2.88 -4.74
N GLN A 50 26.77 -2.64 -3.71
CA GLN A 50 27.05 -3.63 -2.70
C GLN A 50 26.08 -3.42 -1.54
N ILE A 51 25.24 -4.41 -1.29
CA ILE A 51 24.33 -4.43 -0.15
C ILE A 51 24.96 -5.34 0.89
N ARG A 52 25.28 -4.80 2.05
CA ARG A 52 25.99 -5.50 3.12
C ARG A 52 25.07 -5.72 4.31
N GLY A 53 25.21 -6.87 4.96
CA GLY A 53 24.54 -7.16 6.23
C GLY A 53 23.03 -7.33 6.13
N ILE A 54 22.52 -7.92 5.04
CA ILE A 54 21.08 -8.16 4.87
C ILE A 54 20.63 -9.21 5.89
N PRO A 55 19.77 -8.85 6.86
CA PRO A 55 19.33 -9.79 7.87
C PRO A 55 18.40 -10.83 7.24
N THR A 56 18.65 -12.10 7.54
CA THR A 56 17.80 -13.21 7.08
C THR A 56 16.88 -13.70 8.20
N ALA A 57 15.89 -14.54 7.84
CA ALA A 57 15.02 -15.19 8.82
C ALA A 57 15.74 -16.26 9.67
N LEU A 58 16.98 -16.63 9.33
CA LEU A 58 17.74 -17.63 10.08
C LEU A 58 18.37 -16.99 11.33
N ARG A 59 17.88 -17.41 12.50
CA ARG A 59 18.48 -17.12 13.81
C ARG A 59 18.96 -18.41 14.47
N VAL A 60 20.19 -18.39 15.00
CA VAL A 60 20.76 -19.47 15.81
C VAL A 60 20.11 -19.48 17.18
N ARG A 61 19.54 -20.63 17.58
CA ARG A 61 18.91 -20.76 18.89
C ARG A 61 19.95 -20.80 20.00
N GLY A 62 19.78 -19.96 21.02
CA GLY A 62 20.72 -19.89 22.14
C GLY A 62 22.09 -19.33 21.75
N PHE A 63 22.14 -18.48 20.73
CA PHE A 63 23.36 -17.76 20.34
C PHE A 63 23.90 -16.95 21.53
N ASP A 64 25.20 -17.09 21.77
CA ASP A 64 25.93 -16.33 22.78
C ASP A 64 27.11 -15.65 22.09
N PRO A 65 27.08 -14.32 21.86
CA PRO A 65 28.17 -13.61 21.18
C PRO A 65 29.52 -13.72 21.92
N GLY A 66 29.52 -14.08 23.21
CA GLY A 66 30.71 -14.34 24.01
C GLY A 66 31.25 -15.78 23.93
N ALA A 67 30.58 -16.69 23.23
CA ALA A 67 31.02 -18.06 23.05
C ALA A 67 32.26 -18.17 22.14
N ASP A 68 32.85 -19.36 22.08
CA ASP A 68 34.01 -19.64 21.21
C ASP A 68 33.70 -19.21 19.76
N PRO A 69 34.49 -18.31 19.14
CA PRO A 69 34.28 -17.85 17.78
C PRO A 69 34.15 -18.97 16.73
N ALA A 70 34.74 -20.14 17.00
CA ALA A 70 34.55 -21.32 16.15
C ALA A 70 33.07 -21.74 16.04
N LEU A 71 32.26 -21.53 17.09
CA LEU A 71 30.83 -21.83 17.11
C LEU A 71 30.00 -20.81 16.33
N HIS A 72 30.59 -19.68 15.94
CA HIS A 72 29.96 -18.64 15.12
C HIS A 72 30.32 -18.76 13.63
N GLU A 73 31.10 -19.78 13.25
CA GLU A 73 31.36 -20.09 11.85
C GLU A 73 30.06 -20.60 11.19
N ALA A 74 29.73 -20.03 10.03
CA ALA A 74 28.78 -20.63 9.11
C ALA A 74 29.39 -20.79 7.73
N ARG A 75 28.98 -21.87 7.05
CA ARG A 75 29.25 -22.07 5.63
C ARG A 75 27.96 -21.99 4.87
N SER A 76 27.98 -21.30 3.75
CA SER A 76 26.78 -21.16 2.94
C SER A 76 27.10 -21.19 1.47
N SER A 77 26.08 -21.52 0.68
CA SER A 77 26.04 -21.15 -0.73
C SER A 77 24.70 -20.48 -0.95
N SER A 78 24.73 -19.38 -1.69
CA SER A 78 23.55 -18.61 -2.05
C SER A 78 23.36 -18.63 -3.56
N ALA A 79 22.12 -18.71 -3.99
CA ALA A 79 21.72 -18.64 -5.38
C ALA A 79 20.66 -17.53 -5.51
N PRO A 80 21.04 -16.35 -6.03
CA PRO A 80 20.09 -15.32 -6.37
C PRO A 80 19.29 -15.72 -7.62
N SER A 81 17.99 -15.44 -7.61
CA SER A 81 17.09 -15.66 -8.73
C SER A 81 16.20 -14.42 -8.92
N VAL A 82 16.12 -13.93 -10.15
CA VAL A 82 15.16 -12.89 -10.49
C VAL A 82 13.78 -13.54 -10.54
N ARG A 83 12.92 -13.21 -9.58
CA ARG A 83 11.57 -13.76 -9.47
C ARG A 83 10.54 -12.95 -10.23
N MET A 84 10.80 -11.66 -10.35
CA MET A 84 9.92 -10.73 -11.03
C MET A 84 10.77 -9.64 -11.68
N LEU A 85 10.35 -9.27 -12.88
CA LEU A 85 10.84 -8.12 -13.60
C LEU A 85 9.63 -7.41 -14.21
N GLN A 86 9.58 -6.10 -14.06
CA GLN A 86 8.61 -5.25 -14.73
C GLN A 86 9.33 -4.05 -15.32
N ALA A 87 9.09 -3.77 -16.59
CA ALA A 87 9.60 -2.60 -17.31
C ALA A 87 8.42 -1.76 -17.81
N SER A 88 8.65 -0.46 -18.03
CA SER A 88 7.62 0.46 -18.53
C SER A 88 7.47 0.45 -20.05
N ASP A 89 8.42 -0.14 -20.78
CA ASP A 89 8.44 -0.33 -22.23
C ASP A 89 9.32 -1.56 -22.62
N ASP A 90 9.67 -1.64 -23.90
CA ASP A 90 10.48 -2.71 -24.50
C ASP A 90 12.00 -2.41 -24.53
N GLY A 91 12.49 -1.49 -23.69
CA GLY A 91 13.91 -1.11 -23.63
C GLY A 91 14.85 -2.18 -23.06
N ASP A 92 16.15 -1.91 -23.15
CA ASP A 92 17.21 -2.83 -22.71
C ASP A 92 17.51 -2.67 -21.22
N PHE A 93 17.49 -3.77 -20.48
CA PHE A 93 17.85 -3.79 -19.08
C PHE A 93 18.91 -4.87 -18.80
N LEU A 94 19.72 -4.62 -17.77
CA LEU A 94 20.64 -5.60 -17.21
C LEU A 94 20.35 -5.73 -15.72
N VAL A 95 20.22 -6.98 -15.26
CA VAL A 95 20.18 -7.34 -13.84
C VAL A 95 21.15 -8.47 -13.62
N ALA A 96 22.18 -8.23 -12.82
CA ALA A 96 23.06 -9.26 -12.32
C ALA A 96 23.11 -9.16 -10.80
N CYS A 97 23.00 -10.29 -10.13
CA CYS A 97 23.13 -10.39 -8.70
C CYS A 97 24.05 -11.56 -8.38
N ASP A 98 25.00 -11.31 -7.50
CA ASP A 98 25.73 -12.34 -6.78
C ASP A 98 25.46 -12.15 -5.29
N ALA A 99 25.40 -13.23 -4.53
CA ALA A 99 25.09 -13.18 -3.11
C ALA A 99 26.02 -14.13 -2.36
N THR A 100 26.58 -13.66 -1.25
CA THR A 100 27.51 -14.44 -0.44
C THR A 100 27.15 -14.31 1.03
N GLY A 101 27.28 -15.40 1.78
CA GLY A 101 27.18 -15.36 3.25
C GLY A 101 28.47 -14.98 3.96
N GLN A 102 29.47 -14.48 3.23
CA GLN A 102 30.76 -14.13 3.77
C GLN A 102 30.85 -12.61 3.86
N HIS A 103 30.72 -12.10 5.08
CA HIS A 103 30.98 -10.70 5.35
C HIS A 103 32.50 -10.45 5.20
N GLN A 104 32.92 -9.65 4.22
CA GLN A 104 34.30 -9.16 4.21
C GLN A 104 34.53 -8.37 5.51
N PRO A 105 35.64 -8.59 6.23
CA PRO A 105 35.87 -7.88 7.47
C PRO A 105 35.88 -6.37 7.20
N MET A 106 35.06 -5.63 7.94
CA MET A 106 35.17 -4.17 8.00
C MET A 106 36.61 -3.82 8.46
N PRO A 107 37.29 -2.85 7.82
CA PRO A 107 38.63 -2.47 8.22
C PRO A 107 38.66 -2.08 9.71
N GLY A 108 39.32 -2.91 10.54
CA GLY A 108 39.55 -2.63 11.96
C GLY A 108 38.70 -3.42 12.98
N SER A 109 37.73 -4.26 12.57
CA SER A 109 36.92 -5.02 13.55
C SER A 109 37.49 -6.40 13.92
N GLY A 110 38.40 -6.96 13.12
CA GLY A 110 39.05 -8.25 13.39
C GLY A 110 38.12 -9.49 13.48
N LEU A 111 36.81 -9.31 13.37
CA LEU A 111 35.79 -10.35 13.45
C LEU A 111 35.10 -10.49 12.10
N THR A 112 35.23 -11.67 11.50
CA THR A 112 34.47 -12.12 10.33
C THR A 112 33.30 -12.98 10.81
N THR A 113 32.35 -12.40 11.55
CA THR A 113 31.14 -13.14 11.94
C THR A 113 30.08 -12.99 10.86
N CYS A 114 29.47 -14.11 10.48
CA CYS A 114 28.35 -14.17 9.55
C CYS A 114 26.99 -14.04 10.25
N PHE A 115 27.02 -13.82 11.57
CA PHE A 115 25.87 -13.57 12.42
C PHE A 115 26.01 -12.20 13.10
N ASP A 116 24.89 -11.51 13.29
CA ASP A 116 24.81 -10.31 14.14
C ASP A 116 24.83 -10.67 15.64
N ASP A 117 24.80 -9.66 16.50
CA ASP A 117 24.79 -9.82 17.97
C ASP A 117 23.57 -10.61 18.48
N ASP A 118 22.50 -10.70 17.68
CA ASP A 118 21.29 -11.45 17.96
C ASP A 118 21.35 -12.91 17.45
N GLY A 119 22.44 -13.30 16.76
CA GLY A 119 22.61 -14.61 16.16
C GLY A 119 21.85 -14.79 14.84
N ARG A 120 21.47 -13.70 14.17
CA ARG A 120 20.83 -13.75 12.84
C ARG A 120 21.88 -13.80 11.76
N TRP A 121 21.70 -14.71 10.81
CA TRP A 121 22.61 -14.85 9.69
C TRP A 121 22.44 -13.67 8.74
N LEU A 122 23.57 -13.07 8.37
CA LEU A 122 23.64 -11.91 7.49
C LEU A 122 24.08 -12.34 6.09
N LEU A 123 23.43 -11.77 5.08
CA LEU A 123 23.73 -11.99 3.68
C LEU A 123 24.30 -10.70 3.07
N ASP A 124 25.39 -10.83 2.32
CA ASP A 124 25.88 -9.76 1.47
C ASP A 124 25.45 -10.05 0.02
N ALA A 125 25.06 -9.02 -0.72
CA ALA A 125 24.70 -9.13 -2.12
C ALA A 125 25.39 -8.03 -2.95
N ASP A 126 26.03 -8.44 -4.03
CA ASP A 126 26.57 -7.55 -5.04
C ASP A 126 25.60 -7.54 -6.23
N THR A 127 25.06 -6.37 -6.54
CA THR A 127 24.10 -6.20 -7.62
C THR A 127 24.69 -5.27 -8.67
N ALA A 128 24.47 -5.57 -9.94
CA ALA A 128 24.79 -4.71 -11.05
C ALA A 128 23.54 -4.55 -11.91
N ASN A 129 23.09 -3.31 -12.10
CA ASN A 129 21.91 -3.06 -12.89
C ASN A 129 22.09 -1.89 -13.86
N MET A 130 21.36 -1.91 -14.95
CA MET A 130 21.35 -0.89 -16.00
C MET A 130 19.96 -0.85 -16.62
N ALA A 131 19.48 0.35 -16.98
CA ALA A 131 18.34 0.54 -17.87
C ALA A 131 18.53 1.80 -18.71
N ASP A 132 18.00 1.80 -19.92
CA ASP A 132 18.14 2.86 -20.92
C ASP A 132 16.82 3.66 -21.09
N GLY A 133 16.59 4.66 -20.25
CA GLY A 133 15.39 5.50 -20.34
C GLY A 133 14.09 4.89 -19.78
N VAL A 134 14.15 3.66 -19.27
CA VAL A 134 13.01 2.90 -18.75
C VAL A 134 12.95 2.91 -17.21
N ILE A 135 11.75 3.14 -16.65
CA ILE A 135 11.46 2.80 -15.26
C ILE A 135 11.20 1.30 -15.19
N TRP A 136 12.01 0.58 -14.42
CA TRP A 136 11.85 -0.85 -14.20
C TRP A 136 11.99 -1.17 -12.72
N ALA A 137 11.42 -2.32 -12.32
CA ALA A 137 11.54 -2.87 -10.98
C ALA A 137 11.81 -4.37 -11.07
N CYS A 138 12.72 -4.87 -10.23
CA CYS A 138 12.88 -6.30 -10.02
C CYS A 138 12.78 -6.70 -8.56
N ALA A 139 12.31 -7.92 -8.36
CA ALA A 139 12.46 -8.65 -7.12
C ALA A 139 13.49 -9.77 -7.32
N VAL A 140 14.58 -9.72 -6.55
CA VAL A 140 15.57 -10.80 -6.48
C VAL A 140 15.32 -11.59 -5.20
N GLU A 141 15.12 -12.89 -5.33
CA GLU A 141 15.07 -13.82 -4.21
C GLU A 141 16.36 -14.64 -4.18
N VAL A 142 17.02 -14.62 -3.04
CA VAL A 142 18.20 -15.42 -2.74
C VAL A 142 17.77 -16.64 -1.95
N THR A 143 18.06 -17.82 -2.48
CA THR A 143 17.95 -19.07 -1.74
C THR A 143 19.33 -19.49 -1.28
N SER A 144 19.47 -19.78 0.01
CA SER A 144 20.74 -20.15 0.62
C SER A 144 20.58 -21.45 1.39
N TRP A 145 21.59 -22.32 1.32
CA TRP A 145 21.81 -23.28 2.39
C TRP A 145 22.87 -22.71 3.33
N VAL A 146 22.68 -22.88 4.63
CA VAL A 146 23.57 -22.37 5.68
C VAL A 146 23.84 -23.50 6.66
N MET A 147 25.10 -23.90 6.76
CA MET A 147 25.59 -24.90 7.70
C MET A 147 26.23 -24.17 8.89
N PHE A 148 25.77 -24.44 10.10
CA PHE A 148 26.18 -23.73 11.32
C PHE A 148 26.12 -24.64 12.55
N HIS A 149 26.66 -24.16 13.67
CA HIS A 149 26.50 -24.78 14.98
C HIS A 149 25.30 -24.17 15.72
N GLU A 150 24.35 -25.01 16.12
CA GLU A 150 23.25 -24.64 16.99
C GLU A 150 23.45 -25.31 18.37
N PRO A 151 23.61 -24.53 19.45
CA PRO A 151 23.68 -25.06 20.81
C PRO A 151 22.50 -25.99 21.12
N ALA A 152 22.77 -27.07 21.85
CA ALA A 152 21.71 -27.97 22.32
C ALA A 152 20.72 -27.17 23.19
N ALA A 153 19.43 -27.26 22.84
CA ALA A 153 18.39 -26.52 23.55
C ALA A 153 18.44 -26.86 25.05
N VAL A 154 18.56 -25.83 25.90
CA VAL A 154 18.42 -25.98 27.34
C VAL A 154 16.99 -26.47 27.62
N ALA A 155 16.87 -27.68 28.16
CA ALA A 155 15.57 -28.25 28.50
C ALA A 155 14.81 -27.31 29.45
N GLY A 156 13.72 -26.72 28.97
CA GLY A 156 12.84 -25.85 29.77
C GLY A 156 12.83 -24.36 29.40
N ALA A 157 13.63 -23.89 28.44
CA ALA A 157 13.48 -22.53 27.93
C ALA A 157 12.22 -22.42 27.04
N PRO A 158 11.32 -21.44 27.26
CA PRO A 158 10.14 -21.28 26.42
C PRO A 158 10.57 -21.04 24.97
N GLN A 159 10.08 -21.90 24.08
CA GLN A 159 10.26 -21.77 22.64
C GLN A 159 9.62 -20.45 22.19
N PRO A 160 10.36 -19.45 21.67
CA PRO A 160 9.72 -18.27 21.13
C PRO A 160 8.88 -18.72 19.93
N ALA A 161 7.59 -18.44 19.98
CA ALA A 161 6.69 -18.63 18.86
C ALA A 161 7.26 -17.89 17.63
N PRO A 162 7.04 -18.39 16.39
CA PRO A 162 7.38 -17.61 15.20
C PRO A 162 6.61 -16.29 15.28
N SER A 163 7.31 -15.21 15.62
CA SER A 163 6.66 -13.96 15.97
C SER A 163 6.62 -13.06 14.75
N THR A 164 5.41 -12.73 14.31
CA THR A 164 5.11 -11.62 13.40
C THR A 164 5.57 -10.26 13.97
N ALA A 165 5.92 -10.21 15.27
CA ALA A 165 6.40 -9.03 15.98
C ALA A 165 7.87 -8.67 15.66
N GLU A 166 8.73 -9.64 15.32
CA GLU A 166 10.15 -9.37 15.06
C GLU A 166 10.40 -8.75 13.67
N GLU A 167 9.61 -9.11 12.66
CA GLU A 167 9.67 -8.54 11.31
C GLU A 167 9.21 -7.08 11.30
N GLY A 168 8.16 -6.77 12.07
CA GLY A 168 7.69 -5.40 12.28
C GLY A 168 8.76 -4.52 12.94
N SER A 169 9.55 -5.07 13.85
CA SER A 169 10.63 -4.35 14.55
C SER A 169 11.82 -4.02 13.64
N SER A 170 12.18 -4.93 12.72
CA SER A 170 13.24 -4.73 11.72
C SER A 170 12.85 -3.67 10.69
N LEU A 171 11.68 -3.80 10.08
CA LEU A 171 11.18 -2.85 9.07
C LEU A 171 10.95 -1.46 9.68
N ALA A 172 10.37 -1.38 10.88
CA ALA A 172 10.20 -0.10 11.58
C ALA A 172 11.55 0.57 11.88
N THR A 173 12.59 -0.21 12.21
CA THR A 173 13.94 0.34 12.45
C THR A 173 14.56 0.89 11.18
N GLN A 174 14.48 0.14 10.07
CA GLN A 174 14.97 0.61 8.77
C GLN A 174 14.20 1.85 8.28
N ALA A 175 12.88 1.86 8.46
CA ALA A 175 12.04 3.00 8.13
C ALA A 175 12.42 4.26 8.92
N ARG A 176 12.72 4.12 10.23
CA ARG A 176 13.20 5.24 11.04
C ARG A 176 14.51 5.83 10.49
N LEU A 177 15.49 4.99 10.15
CA LEU A 177 16.76 5.44 9.57
C LEU A 177 16.56 6.14 8.22
N LEU A 178 15.68 5.60 7.37
CA LEU A 178 15.37 6.20 6.06
C LEU A 178 14.63 7.53 6.19
N VAL A 179 13.70 7.62 7.15
CA VAL A 179 13.02 8.86 7.52
C VAL A 179 14.01 9.92 8.00
N ASP A 180 14.97 9.56 8.85
CA ASP A 180 16.03 10.47 9.30
C ASP A 180 16.91 10.95 8.14
N HIS A 181 17.23 10.05 7.20
CA HIS A 181 17.94 10.40 5.97
C HIS A 181 17.18 11.41 5.11
N TYR A 182 15.89 11.19 4.86
CA TYR A 182 15.07 12.13 4.09
C TYR A 182 14.88 13.46 4.81
N ARG A 183 14.84 13.46 6.15
CA ARG A 183 14.75 14.68 6.93
C ARG A 183 15.98 15.57 6.68
N ASP A 184 17.18 14.99 6.65
CA ASP A 184 18.38 15.72 6.28
C ASP A 184 18.36 16.13 4.79
N TYR A 185 18.05 15.20 3.89
CA TYR A 185 18.03 15.43 2.45
C TYR A 185 17.14 16.61 2.03
N LEU A 186 15.92 16.68 2.57
CA LEU A 186 14.95 17.75 2.26
C LEU A 186 15.40 19.15 2.69
N THR A 187 16.41 19.27 3.55
CA THR A 187 16.98 20.59 3.93
C THR A 187 18.06 21.07 2.97
N ARG A 188 18.55 20.21 2.07
CA ARG A 188 19.67 20.52 1.17
C ARG A 188 19.20 21.35 -0.03
N PRO A 189 19.94 22.39 -0.44
CA PRO A 189 19.65 23.11 -1.67
C PRO A 189 19.65 22.17 -2.88
N GLY A 190 18.60 22.26 -3.70
CA GLY A 190 18.46 21.43 -4.91
C GLY A 190 17.95 20.00 -4.65
N ALA A 191 17.50 19.68 -3.42
CA ALA A 191 16.82 18.42 -3.16
C ALA A 191 15.58 18.26 -4.05
N ASP A 192 15.45 17.08 -4.66
CA ASP A 192 14.25 16.71 -5.41
C ASP A 192 13.11 16.37 -4.44
N VAL A 193 12.32 17.39 -4.11
CA VAL A 193 11.20 17.30 -3.17
C VAL A 193 10.10 16.38 -3.68
N VAL A 194 9.88 16.35 -5.00
CA VAL A 194 8.83 15.53 -5.61
C VAL A 194 9.21 14.06 -5.52
N GLN A 195 10.46 13.72 -5.83
CA GLN A 195 10.96 12.35 -5.72
C GLN A 195 10.98 11.88 -4.26
N ALA A 196 11.49 12.69 -3.33
CA ALA A 196 11.50 12.37 -1.91
C ALA A 196 10.07 12.16 -1.36
N GLY A 197 9.11 12.99 -1.77
CA GLY A 197 7.70 12.84 -1.36
C GLY A 197 7.07 11.53 -1.85
N ARG A 198 7.42 11.08 -3.07
CA ARG A 198 6.97 9.78 -3.61
C ARG A 198 7.56 8.61 -2.83
N GLU A 199 8.86 8.64 -2.58
CA GLU A 199 9.58 7.58 -1.86
C GLU A 199 9.10 7.46 -0.41
N LEU A 200 8.89 8.59 0.27
CA LEU A 200 8.30 8.63 1.61
C LEU A 200 6.86 8.13 1.64
N SER A 201 6.03 8.49 0.65
CA SER A 201 4.65 7.97 0.54
C SER A 201 4.64 6.46 0.28
N GLN A 202 5.57 5.95 -0.53
CA GLN A 202 5.75 4.52 -0.78
C GLN A 202 6.17 3.79 0.50
N LEU A 203 7.14 4.33 1.25
CA LEU A 203 7.56 3.78 2.54
C LEU A 203 6.39 3.72 3.53
N SER A 204 5.55 4.76 3.60
CA SER A 204 4.32 4.73 4.41
C SER A 204 3.39 3.59 3.99
N GLY A 205 3.15 3.42 2.68
CA GLY A 205 2.35 2.32 2.16
C GLY A 205 2.88 0.94 2.54
N GLN A 206 4.21 0.75 2.49
CA GLN A 206 4.87 -0.49 2.91
C GLN A 206 4.67 -0.78 4.41
N LEU A 207 4.84 0.24 5.25
CA LEU A 207 4.64 0.11 6.71
C LEU A 207 3.19 -0.22 7.05
N ALA A 208 2.22 0.44 6.42
CA ALA A 208 0.80 0.14 6.61
C ALA A 208 0.45 -1.29 6.16
N ALA A 209 0.97 -1.73 5.01
CA ALA A 209 0.78 -3.10 4.52
C ALA A 209 1.40 -4.15 5.44
N ALA A 210 2.48 -3.80 6.15
CA ALA A 210 3.12 -4.62 7.18
C ALA A 210 2.41 -4.55 8.54
N HIS A 211 1.21 -3.96 8.62
CA HIS A 211 0.45 -3.76 9.86
C HIS A 211 1.19 -2.92 10.93
N LEU A 212 1.99 -1.94 10.48
CA LEU A 212 2.67 -0.96 11.31
C LEU A 212 2.09 0.46 11.08
N PRO A 213 0.80 0.68 11.36
CA PRO A 213 0.12 1.93 11.01
C PRO A 213 0.76 3.15 11.69
N ARG A 214 1.23 3.01 12.94
CA ARG A 214 1.89 4.11 13.67
C ARG A 214 3.22 4.52 13.04
N ASP A 215 4.03 3.56 12.61
CA ASP A 215 5.30 3.84 11.95
C ASP A 215 5.07 4.46 10.56
N ALA A 216 3.95 4.13 9.90
CA ALA A 216 3.58 4.67 8.59
C ALA A 216 3.17 6.16 8.60
N VAL A 217 2.82 6.73 9.76
CA VAL A 217 2.40 8.14 9.88
C VAL A 217 3.53 9.09 9.56
N THR A 218 4.71 8.89 10.17
CA THR A 218 5.85 9.81 10.05
C THR A 218 6.31 10.03 8.60
N PRO A 219 6.58 8.99 7.80
CA PRO A 219 6.98 9.19 6.41
C PRO A 219 5.87 9.83 5.58
N GLN A 220 4.60 9.50 5.81
CA GLN A 220 3.49 10.14 5.08
C GLN A 220 3.33 11.62 5.44
N GLN A 221 3.51 11.97 6.72
CA GLN A 221 3.49 13.35 7.18
C GLN A 221 4.61 14.14 6.49
N MET A 222 5.82 13.60 6.48
CA MET A 222 6.95 14.23 5.81
C MET A 222 6.73 14.40 4.30
N ALA A 223 6.17 13.40 3.62
CA ALA A 223 5.82 13.52 2.20
C ALA A 223 4.81 14.64 1.96
N THR A 224 3.78 14.73 2.82
CA THR A 224 2.73 15.73 2.72
C THR A 224 3.25 17.14 2.98
N ASP A 225 4.09 17.31 3.99
CA ASP A 225 4.71 18.59 4.35
C ASP A 225 5.68 19.06 3.26
N ALA A 226 6.48 18.13 2.72
CA ALA A 226 7.40 18.39 1.63
C ALA A 226 6.65 18.86 0.37
N LEU A 227 5.57 18.16 -0.02
CA LEU A 227 4.71 18.58 -1.11
C LEU A 227 4.02 19.92 -0.82
N ALA A 228 3.54 20.17 0.40
CA ALA A 228 2.89 21.43 0.75
C ALA A 228 3.83 22.65 0.68
N ALA A 229 5.12 22.44 0.98
CA ALA A 229 6.15 23.49 0.89
C ALA A 229 6.73 23.67 -0.53
N PHE A 230 6.52 22.70 -1.42
CA PHE A 230 7.05 22.72 -2.77
C PHE A 230 6.26 23.67 -3.67
N GLN A 231 6.94 24.59 -4.34
CA GLN A 231 6.36 25.42 -5.38
C GLN A 231 6.60 24.76 -6.75
N PRO A 232 5.55 24.27 -7.45
CA PRO A 232 5.73 23.63 -8.75
C PRO A 232 6.19 24.65 -9.81
N PRO A 233 7.05 24.23 -10.77
CA PRO A 233 7.39 25.06 -11.93
C PRO A 233 6.17 25.29 -12.84
N GLU A 234 6.27 26.25 -13.76
CA GLU A 234 5.22 26.53 -14.74
C GLU A 234 4.83 25.26 -15.51
N GLY A 235 3.52 24.98 -15.60
CA GLY A 235 2.97 23.76 -16.19
C GLY A 235 2.80 22.58 -15.22
N GLY A 236 3.53 22.55 -14.10
CA GLY A 236 3.43 21.48 -13.08
C GLY A 236 2.29 21.66 -12.07
N ALA A 237 1.61 22.81 -12.10
CA ALA A 237 0.61 23.18 -11.09
C ALA A 237 -0.58 22.22 -11.00
N THR A 238 -0.95 21.55 -12.10
CA THR A 238 -2.10 20.62 -12.13
C THR A 238 -1.80 19.32 -11.41
N GLU A 239 -0.72 18.67 -11.79
CA GLU A 239 -0.31 17.41 -11.16
C GLU A 239 0.05 17.61 -9.68
N HIS A 240 0.62 18.78 -9.34
CA HIS A 240 0.89 19.13 -7.95
C HIS A 240 -0.37 19.22 -7.10
N VAL A 241 -1.48 19.80 -7.60
CA VAL A 241 -2.72 19.91 -6.83
C VAL A 241 -3.29 18.53 -6.50
N ILE A 242 -3.33 17.60 -7.46
CA ILE A 242 -3.84 16.25 -7.20
C ILE A 242 -2.89 15.47 -6.27
N ALA A 243 -1.57 15.56 -6.49
CA ALA A 243 -0.60 14.88 -5.65
C ALA A 243 -0.67 15.34 -4.18
N LEU A 244 -0.86 16.64 -3.94
CA LEU A 244 -1.03 17.17 -2.58
C LEU A 244 -2.37 16.76 -1.96
N ALA A 245 -3.45 16.69 -2.73
CA ALA A 245 -4.75 16.19 -2.27
C ALA A 245 -4.66 14.72 -1.85
N GLU A 246 -4.05 13.88 -2.68
CA GLU A 246 -3.81 12.45 -2.40
C GLU A 246 -2.87 12.25 -1.20
N ALA A 247 -1.81 13.04 -1.07
CA ALA A 247 -0.91 12.95 0.08
C ALA A 247 -1.65 13.22 1.41
N ARG A 248 -2.54 14.23 1.42
CA ARG A 248 -3.40 14.54 2.58
C ARG A 248 -4.43 13.46 2.87
N HIS A 249 -5.06 12.91 1.82
CA HIS A 249 -5.97 11.76 1.97
C HIS A 249 -5.23 10.56 2.57
N ASN A 250 -4.08 10.19 2.02
CA ASN A 250 -3.26 9.09 2.53
C ASN A 250 -2.84 9.33 3.98
N LEU A 251 -2.41 10.55 4.33
CA LEU A 251 -2.07 10.90 5.70
C LEU A 251 -3.25 10.75 6.65
N LEU A 252 -4.45 11.20 6.26
CA LEU A 252 -5.67 11.02 7.02
C LEU A 252 -5.93 9.53 7.29
N VAL A 253 -5.81 8.69 6.27
CA VAL A 253 -5.96 7.23 6.40
C VAL A 253 -4.95 6.65 7.40
N ARG A 254 -3.68 7.06 7.34
CA ARG A 254 -2.64 6.56 8.29
C ARG A 254 -2.89 7.00 9.73
N LEU A 255 -3.34 8.23 9.92
CA LEU A 255 -3.69 8.74 11.24
C LEU A 255 -4.92 8.00 11.80
N PHE A 256 -5.94 7.77 10.98
CA PHE A 256 -7.10 6.95 11.35
C PHE A 256 -6.70 5.52 11.74
N GLU A 257 -5.93 4.82 10.90
CA GLU A 257 -5.46 3.46 11.20
C GLU A 257 -4.59 3.38 12.48
N SER A 258 -4.03 4.51 12.90
CA SER A 258 -3.23 4.65 14.12
C SER A 258 -4.04 5.09 15.35
N GLY A 259 -5.35 5.32 15.20
CA GLY A 259 -6.24 5.83 16.25
C GLY A 259 -6.00 7.31 16.60
N MET A 260 -5.51 8.10 15.64
CA MET A 260 -5.16 9.52 15.80
C MET A 260 -6.18 10.45 15.13
N ASP A 261 -7.47 10.18 15.31
CA ASP A 261 -8.59 10.82 14.62
C ASP A 261 -8.60 12.35 14.72
N ALA A 262 -8.21 12.90 15.89
CA ALA A 262 -8.13 14.35 16.11
C ALA A 262 -7.07 15.03 15.23
N GLN A 263 -5.99 14.31 14.86
CA GLN A 263 -4.98 14.80 13.92
C GLN A 263 -5.39 14.55 12.46
N ALA A 264 -6.18 13.50 12.22
CA ALA A 264 -6.70 13.16 10.91
C ALA A 264 -7.72 14.19 10.41
N ALA A 265 -8.60 14.66 11.30
CA ALA A 265 -9.75 15.48 10.91
C ALA A 265 -9.42 16.79 10.17
N PRO A 266 -8.40 17.59 10.57
CA PRO A 266 -8.02 18.80 9.84
C PRO A 266 -7.56 18.58 8.38
N LEU A 267 -7.25 17.34 7.98
CA LEU A 267 -6.79 17.03 6.62
C LEU A 267 -7.93 16.84 5.62
N ALA A 268 -9.16 16.63 6.10
CA ALA A 268 -10.32 16.30 5.27
C ALA A 268 -10.66 17.42 4.27
N GLU A 269 -10.85 18.66 4.76
CA GLU A 269 -11.23 19.78 3.90
C GLU A 269 -10.16 20.11 2.86
N PRO A 270 -8.86 20.22 3.21
CA PRO A 270 -7.83 20.55 2.23
C PRO A 270 -7.62 19.47 1.17
N ALA A 271 -7.88 18.19 1.49
CA ALA A 271 -7.87 17.11 0.50
C ALA A 271 -9.08 17.20 -0.46
N LEU A 272 -10.29 17.36 0.08
CA LEU A 272 -11.52 17.49 -0.72
C LEU A 272 -11.50 18.73 -1.63
N SER A 273 -10.97 19.85 -1.12
CA SER A 273 -10.77 21.08 -1.87
C SER A 273 -9.77 20.90 -3.02
N GLY A 274 -8.68 20.15 -2.77
CA GLY A 274 -7.70 19.79 -3.79
C GLY A 274 -8.30 18.94 -4.91
N TYR A 275 -9.06 17.89 -4.58
CA TYR A 275 -9.76 17.07 -5.57
C TYR A 275 -10.74 17.88 -6.42
N ARG A 276 -11.52 18.77 -5.79
CA ARG A 276 -12.45 19.67 -6.50
C ARG A 276 -11.69 20.59 -7.44
N THR A 277 -10.64 21.22 -6.95
CA THR A 277 -9.81 22.14 -7.74
C THR A 277 -9.17 21.45 -8.93
N TYR A 278 -8.68 20.22 -8.77
CA TYR A 278 -8.13 19.46 -9.88
C TYR A 278 -9.22 19.07 -10.90
N ALA A 279 -10.40 18.65 -10.46
CA ALA A 279 -11.49 18.26 -11.35
C ALA A 279 -12.02 19.39 -12.24
N GLU A 280 -11.82 20.65 -11.85
CA GLU A 280 -12.18 21.83 -12.67
C GLU A 280 -11.12 22.21 -13.71
N ARG A 281 -9.96 21.53 -13.74
CA ARG A 281 -8.90 21.83 -14.70
C ARG A 281 -9.15 21.14 -16.03
N GLU A 282 -8.81 21.83 -17.11
CA GLU A 282 -8.81 21.25 -18.44
C GLU A 282 -7.85 20.05 -18.52
N GLY A 283 -8.32 18.95 -19.10
CA GLY A 283 -7.54 17.71 -19.21
C GLY A 283 -7.38 16.91 -17.90
N ALA A 284 -8.09 17.27 -16.83
CA ALA A 284 -8.08 16.50 -15.59
C ALA A 284 -8.55 15.06 -15.79
N ASP A 285 -7.85 14.11 -15.16
CA ASP A 285 -8.27 12.71 -15.13
C ASP A 285 -9.47 12.54 -14.18
N LEU A 286 -10.68 12.61 -14.76
CA LEU A 286 -11.92 12.48 -14.00
C LEU A 286 -12.10 11.07 -13.41
N PHE A 287 -11.55 10.02 -14.02
CA PHE A 287 -11.62 8.67 -13.46
C PHE A 287 -10.83 8.58 -12.15
N ARG A 288 -9.61 9.13 -12.14
CA ARG A 288 -8.76 9.20 -10.94
C ARG A 288 -9.49 9.92 -9.80
N VAL A 289 -10.03 11.11 -10.07
CA VAL A 289 -10.67 11.93 -9.04
C VAL A 289 -11.98 11.31 -8.54
N GLN A 290 -12.76 10.69 -9.42
CA GLN A 290 -13.99 10.01 -9.04
C GLN A 290 -13.69 8.89 -8.05
N ARG A 291 -12.68 8.05 -8.35
CA ARG A 291 -12.22 7.00 -7.46
C ARG A 291 -11.76 7.57 -6.12
N ASP A 292 -10.92 8.60 -6.15
CA ASP A 292 -10.34 9.16 -4.93
C ASP A 292 -11.40 9.78 -4.02
N PHE A 293 -12.40 10.49 -4.56
CA PHE A 293 -13.54 10.94 -3.77
C PHE A 293 -14.33 9.77 -3.16
N ALA A 294 -14.58 8.71 -3.93
CA ALA A 294 -15.35 7.55 -3.47
C ALA A 294 -14.62 6.78 -2.36
N GLU A 295 -13.31 6.56 -2.52
CA GLU A 295 -12.46 5.88 -1.52
C GLU A 295 -12.35 6.69 -0.23
N PHE A 296 -12.40 8.02 -0.30
CA PHE A 296 -12.26 8.90 0.86
C PHE A 296 -13.49 8.90 1.79
N VAL A 297 -14.67 8.52 1.29
CA VAL A 297 -15.92 8.49 2.07
C VAL A 297 -15.79 7.62 3.31
N LYS A 298 -15.22 6.41 3.18
CA LYS A 298 -15.15 5.43 4.28
C LYS A 298 -14.24 5.91 5.42
N PRO A 299 -12.99 6.36 5.18
CA PRO A 299 -12.15 6.93 6.23
C PRO A 299 -12.82 8.11 6.95
N LEU A 300 -13.49 9.00 6.23
CA LEU A 300 -14.17 10.16 6.82
C LEU A 300 -15.28 9.75 7.79
N LEU A 301 -16.11 8.77 7.41
CA LEU A 301 -17.15 8.24 8.29
C LEU A 301 -16.57 7.54 9.52
N ALA A 302 -15.47 6.80 9.34
CA ALA A 302 -14.85 6.04 10.41
C ALA A 302 -14.33 6.95 11.56
N ILE A 303 -13.93 8.19 11.24
CA ILE A 303 -13.51 9.20 12.21
C ILE A 303 -14.63 10.21 12.57
N GLY A 304 -15.89 9.90 12.22
CA GLY A 304 -17.06 10.70 12.62
C GLY A 304 -17.29 11.98 11.80
N LEU A 305 -16.64 12.16 10.65
CA LEU A 305 -16.80 13.33 9.77
C LEU A 305 -17.89 13.12 8.71
N ALA A 306 -19.13 12.96 9.17
CA ALA A 306 -20.27 12.71 8.29
C ALA A 306 -20.50 13.82 7.24
N ASP A 307 -20.32 15.09 7.61
CA ASP A 307 -20.43 16.22 6.67
C ASP A 307 -19.37 16.17 5.57
N ALA A 308 -18.11 15.85 5.93
CA ALA A 308 -17.04 15.70 4.96
C ALA A 308 -17.27 14.51 4.03
N ALA A 309 -17.77 13.40 4.57
CA ALA A 309 -18.15 12.22 3.79
C ALA A 309 -19.29 12.54 2.80
N LEU A 310 -20.26 13.38 3.19
CA LEU A 310 -21.30 13.88 2.27
C LEU A 310 -20.69 14.75 1.16
N VAL A 311 -19.74 15.64 1.48
CA VAL A 311 -19.01 16.43 0.47
C VAL A 311 -18.25 15.53 -0.49
N ALA A 312 -17.56 14.50 0.01
CA ALA A 312 -16.86 13.52 -0.81
C ALA A 312 -17.81 12.77 -1.75
N GLN A 313 -18.95 12.29 -1.23
CA GLN A 313 -19.97 11.58 -2.02
C GLN A 313 -20.58 12.46 -3.12
N ARG A 314 -20.85 13.74 -2.82
CA ARG A 314 -21.28 14.72 -3.82
C ARG A 314 -20.21 14.97 -4.89
N GLY A 315 -18.94 15.06 -4.47
CA GLY A 315 -17.80 15.17 -5.38
C GLY A 315 -17.72 13.98 -6.34
N ALA A 316 -17.77 12.75 -5.81
CA ALA A 316 -17.76 11.52 -6.60
C ALA A 316 -18.91 11.49 -7.63
N LEU A 317 -20.14 11.79 -7.19
CA LEU A 317 -21.30 11.82 -8.09
C LEU A 317 -21.18 12.91 -9.17
N SER A 318 -20.73 14.11 -8.81
CA SER A 318 -20.55 15.22 -9.74
C SER A 318 -19.48 14.93 -10.79
N VAL A 319 -18.37 14.30 -10.41
CA VAL A 319 -17.35 13.86 -11.36
C VAL A 319 -17.91 12.76 -12.27
N LEU A 320 -18.57 11.75 -11.71
CA LEU A 320 -19.16 10.66 -12.49
C LEU A 320 -20.16 11.18 -13.53
N GLN A 321 -20.97 12.19 -13.21
CA GLN A 321 -21.91 12.82 -14.16
C GLN A 321 -21.25 13.53 -15.35
N ARG A 322 -19.99 13.95 -15.21
CA ARG A 322 -19.22 14.62 -16.28
C ARG A 322 -18.45 13.65 -17.15
N MET A 323 -18.25 12.41 -16.68
CA MET A 323 -17.50 11.41 -17.41
C MET A 323 -18.28 10.91 -18.61
N VAL A 324 -17.60 10.79 -19.74
CA VAL A 324 -18.17 10.18 -20.95
C VAL A 324 -17.94 8.67 -20.88
N PRO A 325 -18.99 7.83 -20.93
CA PRO A 325 -18.82 6.39 -20.97
C PRO A 325 -18.05 5.97 -22.22
N SER A 326 -17.22 4.92 -22.10
CA SER A 326 -16.63 4.28 -23.28
C SER A 326 -17.72 3.59 -24.10
N ALA A 327 -17.48 3.37 -25.39
CA ALA A 327 -18.40 2.64 -26.26
C ALA A 327 -18.71 1.25 -25.67
N GLY A 328 -19.99 0.93 -25.49
CA GLY A 328 -20.44 -0.32 -24.85
C GLY A 328 -20.43 -0.30 -23.32
N GLY A 329 -19.98 0.80 -22.70
CA GLY A 329 -19.95 1.03 -21.26
C GLY A 329 -21.12 1.86 -20.73
N GLU A 330 -22.11 2.17 -21.58
CA GLU A 330 -23.23 3.05 -21.23
C GLU A 330 -24.09 2.45 -20.10
N LEU A 331 -24.36 1.15 -20.15
CA LEU A 331 -25.11 0.46 -19.09
C LEU A 331 -24.37 0.47 -17.76
N GLU A 332 -23.06 0.20 -17.76
CA GLU A 332 -22.25 0.21 -16.54
C GLU A 332 -22.17 1.63 -15.95
N HIS A 333 -22.12 2.64 -16.81
CA HIS A 333 -22.15 4.04 -16.38
C HIS A 333 -23.51 4.45 -15.80
N GLU A 334 -24.62 4.04 -16.43
CA GLU A 334 -25.98 4.29 -15.95
C GLU A 334 -26.20 3.66 -14.56
N ILE A 335 -25.81 2.40 -14.35
CA ILE A 335 -25.94 1.74 -13.04
C ILE A 335 -25.01 2.35 -11.99
N SER A 336 -23.78 2.71 -12.37
CA SER A 336 -22.83 3.40 -11.47
C SER A 336 -23.39 4.76 -11.01
N LEU A 337 -24.06 5.51 -11.88
CA LEU A 337 -24.74 6.76 -11.52
C LEU A 337 -25.90 6.52 -10.55
N ALA A 338 -26.67 5.45 -10.72
CA ALA A 338 -27.75 5.10 -9.80
C ALA A 338 -27.20 4.69 -8.43
N GLU A 339 -26.13 3.89 -8.39
CA GLU A 339 -25.43 3.48 -7.15
C GLU A 339 -24.79 4.67 -6.43
N ALA A 340 -24.18 5.61 -7.16
CA ALA A 340 -23.65 6.84 -6.57
C ALA A 340 -24.75 7.72 -5.95
N ARG A 341 -25.95 7.77 -6.56
CA ARG A 341 -27.13 8.46 -5.97
C ARG A 341 -27.69 7.71 -4.75
N HIS A 342 -27.71 6.38 -4.79
CA HIS A 342 -28.06 5.57 -3.62
C HIS A 342 -27.12 5.89 -2.45
N ASN A 343 -25.81 5.86 -2.66
CA ASN A 343 -24.84 6.20 -1.62
C ASN A 343 -25.02 7.65 -1.13
N LEU A 344 -25.41 8.59 -1.99
CA LEU A 344 -25.77 9.94 -1.59
C LEU A 344 -26.98 9.98 -0.65
N VAL A 345 -28.02 9.17 -0.88
CA VAL A 345 -29.17 9.05 0.05
C VAL A 345 -28.69 8.64 1.43
N ALA A 346 -27.85 7.61 1.52
CA ALA A 346 -27.31 7.15 2.81
C ALA A 346 -26.56 8.28 3.53
N ARG A 347 -25.68 9.01 2.82
CA ARG A 347 -24.92 10.13 3.40
C ARG A 347 -25.80 11.30 3.83
N LEU A 348 -26.84 11.64 3.07
CA LEU A 348 -27.80 12.66 3.46
C LEU A 348 -28.53 12.29 4.75
N LEU A 349 -28.87 11.00 4.92
CA LEU A 349 -29.52 10.52 6.14
C LEU A 349 -28.58 10.51 7.35
N ASP A 350 -27.30 10.18 7.18
CA ASP A 350 -26.30 10.23 8.26
C ASP A 350 -26.19 11.64 8.89
N VAL A 351 -26.36 12.69 8.08
CA VAL A 351 -26.37 14.09 8.54
C VAL A 351 -27.78 14.67 8.72
N GLN A 352 -28.81 13.82 8.79
CA GLN A 352 -30.21 14.19 9.04
C GLN A 352 -30.84 15.16 8.01
N LEU A 353 -30.32 15.22 6.79
CA LEU A 353 -30.87 16.03 5.69
C LEU A 353 -32.03 15.31 4.97
N VAL A 354 -33.07 14.94 5.71
CA VAL A 354 -34.22 14.14 5.21
C VAL A 354 -34.95 14.84 4.06
N ALA A 355 -35.05 16.17 4.11
CA ALA A 355 -35.70 16.96 3.05
C ALA A 355 -35.01 16.81 1.68
N GLU A 356 -33.69 16.62 1.67
CA GLU A 356 -32.92 16.37 0.45
C GLU A 356 -32.84 14.87 0.11
N ALA A 357 -32.80 14.01 1.13
CA ALA A 357 -32.77 12.55 0.94
C ALA A 357 -34.03 12.04 0.24
N ARG A 358 -35.22 12.56 0.58
CA ARG A 358 -36.50 12.13 0.00
C ARG A 358 -36.56 12.25 -1.54
N PRO A 359 -36.38 13.44 -2.15
CA PRO A 359 -36.40 13.56 -3.61
C PRO A 359 -35.24 12.80 -4.27
N THR A 360 -34.08 12.70 -3.61
CA THR A 360 -32.94 11.93 -4.11
C THR A 360 -33.26 10.43 -4.18
N ALA A 361 -33.85 9.85 -3.13
CA ALA A 361 -34.26 8.45 -3.10
C ALA A 361 -35.33 8.13 -4.14
N ALA A 362 -36.34 9.00 -4.31
CA ALA A 362 -37.34 8.83 -5.36
C ALA A 362 -36.72 8.83 -6.76
N ALA A 363 -35.74 9.70 -7.02
CA ALA A 363 -35.01 9.73 -8.29
C ALA A 363 -34.13 8.47 -8.48
N THR A 364 -33.52 7.95 -7.41
CA THR A 364 -32.71 6.72 -7.45
C THR A 364 -33.57 5.49 -7.76
N ILE A 365 -34.78 5.37 -7.18
CA ILE A 365 -35.72 4.27 -7.50
C ILE A 365 -36.03 4.28 -8.99
N ARG A 366 -36.37 5.44 -9.55
CA ARG A 366 -36.63 5.60 -10.99
C ARG A 366 -35.41 5.24 -11.84
N ALA A 367 -34.22 5.69 -11.44
CA ALA A 367 -32.99 5.37 -12.16
C ALA A 367 -32.73 3.85 -12.25
N TYR A 368 -33.00 3.08 -11.19
CA TYR A 368 -32.90 1.61 -11.25
C TYR A 368 -33.96 0.98 -12.14
N GLN A 369 -35.20 1.50 -12.14
CA GLN A 369 -36.26 1.04 -13.04
C GLN A 369 -35.92 1.34 -14.51
N ASP A 370 -35.44 2.54 -14.79
CA ASP A 370 -35.05 2.98 -16.13
C ASP A 370 -33.88 2.13 -16.65
N TYR A 371 -32.85 1.91 -15.82
CA TYR A 371 -31.73 1.01 -16.14
C TYR A 371 -32.22 -0.41 -16.44
N ALA A 372 -33.06 -1.00 -15.58
CA ALA A 372 -33.56 -2.36 -15.76
C ALA A 372 -34.45 -2.53 -17.00
N ALA A 373 -35.02 -1.45 -17.53
CA ALA A 373 -35.77 -1.45 -18.78
C ALA A 373 -34.87 -1.44 -20.03
N ARG A 374 -33.55 -1.22 -19.89
CA ARG A 374 -32.61 -1.18 -21.01
C ARG A 374 -32.28 -2.60 -21.50
N PRO A 375 -32.18 -2.81 -22.82
CA PRO A 375 -31.71 -4.08 -23.37
C PRO A 375 -30.31 -4.41 -22.86
N GLY A 376 -30.12 -5.63 -22.33
CA GLY A 376 -28.83 -6.10 -21.81
C GLY A 376 -28.49 -5.64 -20.39
N ALA A 377 -29.41 -4.96 -19.70
CA ALA A 377 -29.22 -4.58 -18.30
C ALA A 377 -29.21 -5.81 -17.37
N ASP A 378 -28.36 -5.74 -16.34
CA ASP A 378 -28.36 -6.67 -15.21
C ASP A 378 -29.54 -6.36 -14.26
N VAL A 379 -30.69 -6.96 -14.53
CA VAL A 379 -31.92 -6.77 -13.73
C VAL A 379 -31.73 -7.25 -12.29
N GLU A 380 -30.94 -8.30 -12.05
CA GLU A 380 -30.69 -8.81 -10.70
C GLU A 380 -29.91 -7.81 -9.84
N ARG A 381 -28.91 -7.14 -10.42
CA ARG A 381 -28.20 -6.03 -9.77
C ARG A 381 -29.14 -4.88 -9.42
N ALA A 382 -30.05 -4.50 -10.32
CA ALA A 382 -31.04 -3.46 -10.05
C ALA A 382 -31.99 -3.85 -8.91
N VAL A 383 -32.50 -5.09 -8.89
CA VAL A 383 -33.36 -5.63 -7.83
C VAL A 383 -32.64 -5.62 -6.49
N ARG A 384 -31.40 -6.12 -6.41
CA ARG A 384 -30.59 -6.12 -5.19
C ARG A 384 -30.38 -4.70 -4.66
N ASN A 385 -30.04 -3.77 -5.53
CA ASN A 385 -29.80 -2.38 -5.14
C ASN A 385 -31.08 -1.67 -4.66
N LEU A 386 -32.23 -1.95 -5.26
CA LEU A 386 -33.53 -1.43 -4.79
C LEU A 386 -33.89 -1.97 -3.40
N ARG A 387 -33.64 -3.26 -3.14
CA ARG A 387 -33.83 -3.86 -1.81
C ARG A 387 -32.92 -3.23 -0.76
N GLU A 388 -31.66 -2.98 -1.11
CA GLU A 388 -30.72 -2.30 -0.22
C GLU A 388 -31.15 -0.84 0.05
N LEU A 389 -31.55 -0.10 -0.99
CA LEU A 389 -32.07 1.26 -0.84
C LEU A 389 -33.30 1.29 0.07
N ALA A 390 -34.20 0.30 -0.06
CA ALA A 390 -35.36 0.18 0.82
C ALA A 390 -34.96 0.04 2.29
N SER A 391 -33.91 -0.74 2.58
CA SER A 391 -33.35 -0.89 3.92
C SER A 391 -32.76 0.44 4.44
N VAL A 392 -32.01 1.15 3.59
CA VAL A 392 -31.40 2.44 3.92
C VAL A 392 -32.43 3.52 4.26
N VAL A 393 -33.55 3.59 3.53
CA VAL A 393 -34.59 4.59 3.77
C VAL A 393 -35.66 4.13 4.77
N LEU A 394 -35.61 2.89 5.24
CA LEU A 394 -36.51 2.41 6.30
C LEU A 394 -36.08 2.91 7.69
N THR A 395 -34.78 3.15 7.90
CA THR A 395 -34.23 3.56 9.21
C THR A 395 -34.78 4.89 9.72
N PRO A 396 -35.03 5.93 8.88
CA PRO A 396 -35.80 7.09 9.29
C PRO A 396 -37.30 6.82 9.09
N ALA A 397 -38.09 6.88 10.16
CA ALA A 397 -39.56 6.69 10.10
C ALA A 397 -40.29 7.59 9.09
N GLN A 398 -39.63 8.68 8.65
CA GLN A 398 -40.14 9.68 7.71
C GLN A 398 -40.09 9.26 6.22
N LEU A 399 -39.44 8.14 5.85
CA LEU A 399 -39.29 7.68 4.45
C LEU A 399 -39.85 6.27 4.20
N THR A 400 -40.74 5.78 5.06
CA THR A 400 -41.34 4.43 4.97
C THR A 400 -42.12 4.19 3.67
N ASP A 401 -42.75 5.22 3.12
CA ASP A 401 -43.42 5.18 1.81
C ASP A 401 -42.43 4.92 0.66
N LEU A 402 -41.22 5.48 0.73
CA LEU A 402 -40.17 5.24 -0.25
C LEU A 402 -39.55 3.84 -0.09
N ALA A 403 -39.44 3.32 1.13
CA ALA A 403 -39.03 1.94 1.36
C ALA A 403 -40.02 0.95 0.73
N ALA A 404 -41.32 1.22 0.85
CA ALA A 404 -42.36 0.43 0.19
C ALA A 404 -42.26 0.51 -1.34
N GLN A 405 -42.12 1.72 -1.90
CA GLN A 405 -41.95 1.93 -3.34
C GLN A 405 -40.71 1.21 -3.91
N ALA A 406 -39.59 1.25 -3.19
CA ALA A 406 -38.37 0.56 -3.62
C ALA A 406 -38.54 -0.98 -3.63
N ASN A 407 -39.21 -1.54 -2.63
CA ASN A 407 -39.54 -2.98 -2.61
C ASN A 407 -40.53 -3.36 -3.72
N GLU A 408 -41.58 -2.57 -3.94
CA GLU A 408 -42.55 -2.82 -5.02
C GLU A 408 -41.90 -2.76 -6.40
N ALA A 409 -40.97 -1.81 -6.61
CA ALA A 409 -40.17 -1.72 -7.82
C ALA A 409 -39.29 -2.98 -8.00
N ALA A 410 -38.63 -3.44 -6.93
CA ALA A 410 -37.82 -4.65 -6.96
C ALA A 410 -38.66 -5.90 -7.31
N ASP A 411 -39.82 -6.06 -6.68
CA ASP A 411 -40.73 -7.18 -6.95
C ASP A 411 -41.26 -7.16 -8.38
N SER A 412 -41.61 -5.97 -8.88
CA SER A 412 -42.08 -5.79 -10.26
C SER A 412 -41.02 -6.15 -11.31
N LEU A 413 -39.74 -5.88 -11.02
CA LEU A 413 -38.63 -6.25 -11.90
C LEU A 413 -38.34 -7.76 -11.84
N GLN A 414 -38.39 -8.35 -10.64
CA GLN A 414 -38.17 -9.78 -10.45
C GLN A 414 -39.22 -10.67 -11.15
N LEU A 415 -40.44 -10.16 -11.34
CA LEU A 415 -41.49 -10.85 -12.10
C LEU A 415 -41.32 -10.74 -13.63
N ARG A 416 -40.42 -9.87 -14.12
CA ARG A 416 -40.20 -9.60 -15.55
C ARG A 416 -38.92 -10.21 -16.11
N GLY A 417 -37.92 -10.48 -15.27
CA GLY A 417 -36.73 -11.27 -15.59
C GLY A 417 -37.04 -12.76 -15.49
#